data_AF-A0A7J2LZ44-F1
#
_entry.id   AF-A0A7J2LZ44-F1
#
_cell.length_a   1.000
_cell.length_b   1.000
_cell.length_c   1.000
_cell.angle_alpha   90.00
_cell.angle_beta   90.00
_cell.angle_gamma   90.00
#
_symmetry.space_group_name_H-M   'P 1'
#
loop_
_entity.id
_entity.type
_entity.pdbx_description
1 polymer ?
#
loop_
_entity_poly.entity_id
_entity_poly.type
_entity_poly.pdbx_seq_one_letter_code
_entity_poly.pdbx_strand_id
1 'polypeptide(L)'
;MERGEETTVEFMQRGIVREHWKIIEGIEALRKEFRKEPTNEKNLEERRKLAHLWWEILYDEGLMPQQYVDLRPKLKWDKSTFAESINNLRRIPSLTDHKKIDQIIRLLDELSNAWYVDGSLKNRRIDEWIFLDEVHSFEVMDRSVLLTCTSKGDGGEAYIRLSFPFPDTFRLQMNINSELREEGGVGFKVKETEGTIYLSTELIVVEVRKSPLHIDIKSSSGEEILSEAEDHSLGFLYINGKVMGVRDSFNQDRDEHFYGFGERFDHLDQKGRSVTIYVTDAYVQNYEHRDHVTYIPLPFFISSKGYGFFLNSCHRTWFDLGEEDPNRFSIVSADSKLDYYVIYSPEDP
;
A
#
# COMPACT_ATOMS: atom_id res chain seq x y z
N MET A 1 0.47 -37.07 -22.21
CA MET A 1 1.14 -36.20 -21.23
C MET A 1 1.80 -35.08 -22.00
N GLU A 2 1.02 -34.11 -22.45
CA GLU A 2 1.54 -32.88 -23.01
C GLU A 2 1.82 -31.94 -21.84
N ARG A 3 3.09 -31.60 -21.63
CA ARG A 3 3.46 -30.47 -20.79
C ARG A 3 3.15 -29.25 -21.63
N GLY A 4 2.15 -28.48 -21.23
CA GLY A 4 1.86 -27.18 -21.85
C GLY A 4 3.10 -26.30 -21.76
N GLU A 5 3.53 -25.78 -22.90
CA GLU A 5 4.59 -24.79 -23.00
C GLU A 5 4.12 -23.48 -22.34
N GLU A 6 4.86 -23.00 -21.33
CA GLU A 6 4.73 -21.63 -20.81
C GLU A 6 4.89 -20.66 -21.98
N THR A 7 3.91 -19.76 -22.16
CA THR A 7 3.96 -18.81 -23.28
C THR A 7 5.06 -17.78 -23.06
N THR A 8 5.68 -17.32 -24.15
CA THR A 8 6.81 -16.36 -24.14
C THR A 8 6.49 -15.03 -23.43
N VAL A 9 5.20 -14.73 -23.21
CA VAL A 9 4.71 -13.56 -22.46
C VAL A 9 4.87 -13.74 -20.94
N GLU A 10 4.59 -14.94 -20.39
CA GLU A 10 4.79 -15.25 -18.96
C GLU A 10 6.27 -15.24 -18.57
N PHE A 11 7.16 -15.66 -19.49
CA PHE A 11 8.60 -15.63 -19.27
C PHE A 11 9.18 -14.20 -19.35
N MET A 12 8.64 -13.34 -20.22
CA MET A 12 9.06 -11.94 -20.33
C MET A 12 8.61 -11.08 -19.13
N GLN A 13 7.42 -11.32 -18.57
CA GLN A 13 6.98 -10.63 -17.35
C GLN A 13 7.83 -10.99 -16.12
N ARG A 14 8.19 -12.28 -15.94
CA ARG A 14 9.06 -12.71 -14.83
C ARG A 14 10.51 -12.18 -14.94
N GLY A 15 10.99 -11.91 -16.16
CA GLY A 15 12.31 -11.32 -16.40
C GLY A 15 12.38 -9.83 -16.05
N ILE A 16 11.36 -9.06 -16.43
CA ILE A 16 11.27 -7.61 -16.22
C ILE A 16 11.06 -7.29 -14.73
N VAL A 17 10.21 -8.04 -14.02
CA VAL A 17 9.96 -7.86 -12.58
C VAL A 17 11.24 -8.11 -11.74
N ARG A 18 12.03 -9.14 -12.08
CA ARG A 18 13.31 -9.41 -11.39
C ARG A 18 14.37 -8.34 -11.65
N GLU A 19 14.39 -7.73 -12.84
CA GLU A 19 15.26 -6.60 -13.12
C GLU A 19 14.80 -5.34 -12.37
N HIS A 20 13.49 -5.10 -12.30
CA HIS A 20 12.89 -4.01 -11.54
C HIS A 20 13.27 -4.07 -10.05
N TRP A 21 13.24 -5.26 -9.44
CA TRP A 21 13.63 -5.42 -8.03
C TRP A 21 15.10 -5.19 -7.75
N LYS A 22 15.99 -5.66 -8.63
CA LYS A 22 17.42 -5.36 -8.51
C LYS A 22 17.71 -3.88 -8.59
N ILE A 23 16.93 -3.13 -9.39
CA ILE A 23 17.04 -1.68 -9.50
C ILE A 23 16.65 -1.02 -8.17
N ILE A 24 15.52 -1.41 -7.57
CA ILE A 24 15.08 -0.86 -6.28
C ILE A 24 16.09 -1.18 -5.16
N GLU A 25 16.61 -2.40 -5.10
CA GLU A 25 17.69 -2.76 -4.16
C GLU A 25 18.95 -1.90 -4.36
N GLY A 26 19.35 -1.67 -5.62
CA GLY A 26 20.47 -0.80 -5.97
C GLY A 26 20.23 0.65 -5.54
N ILE A 27 19.00 1.16 -5.68
CA ILE A 27 18.61 2.49 -5.22
C ILE A 27 18.68 2.58 -3.68
N GLU A 28 18.15 1.60 -2.95
CA GLU A 28 18.22 1.61 -1.48
C GLU A 28 19.66 1.46 -0.97
N ALA A 29 20.53 0.72 -1.67
CA ALA A 29 21.96 0.70 -1.39
C ALA A 29 22.59 2.09 -1.62
N LEU A 30 22.29 2.73 -2.76
CA LEU A 30 22.77 4.08 -3.07
C LEU A 30 22.34 5.08 -1.99
N ARG A 31 21.09 5.01 -1.50
CA ARG A 31 20.57 5.86 -0.42
C ARG A 31 21.37 5.78 0.87
N LYS A 32 21.89 4.59 1.20
CA LYS A 32 22.73 4.35 2.39
C LYS A 32 24.17 4.85 2.21
N GLU A 33 24.65 4.93 0.97
CA GLU A 33 26.06 5.16 0.64
C GLU A 33 26.37 6.58 0.16
N PHE A 34 25.46 7.25 -0.56
CA PHE A 34 25.78 8.49 -1.26
C PHE A 34 26.23 9.64 -0.35
N ARG A 35 25.85 9.61 0.93
CA ARG A 35 26.30 10.58 1.95
C ARG A 35 27.69 10.27 2.51
N LYS A 36 28.15 9.02 2.39
CA LYS A 36 29.46 8.55 2.88
C LYS A 36 30.54 8.73 1.82
N GLU A 37 30.21 8.45 0.57
CA GLU A 37 31.10 8.63 -0.57
C GLU A 37 30.44 9.56 -1.61
N PRO A 38 31.01 10.74 -1.90
CA PRO A 38 30.52 11.59 -2.98
C PRO A 38 30.71 10.97 -4.37
N THR A 39 29.98 11.47 -5.37
CA THR A 39 30.14 11.01 -6.75
C THR A 39 31.54 11.34 -7.26
N ASN A 40 32.17 10.37 -7.94
CA ASN A 40 33.48 10.47 -8.55
C ASN A 40 33.55 9.62 -9.83
N GLU A 41 34.64 9.72 -10.58
CA GLU A 41 34.81 9.03 -11.87
C GLU A 41 34.54 7.52 -11.80
N LYS A 42 34.83 6.87 -10.66
CA LYS A 42 34.66 5.42 -10.50
C LYS A 42 33.20 5.00 -10.33
N ASN A 43 32.36 5.86 -9.76
CA ASN A 43 30.98 5.53 -9.41
C ASN A 43 29.94 6.36 -10.18
N LEU A 44 30.37 7.31 -11.01
CA LEU A 44 29.52 8.21 -11.79
C LEU A 44 28.51 7.45 -12.67
N GLU A 45 28.99 6.47 -13.45
CA GLU A 45 28.13 5.76 -14.41
C GLU A 45 26.97 5.05 -13.70
N GLU A 46 27.29 4.30 -12.64
CA GLU A 46 26.29 3.55 -11.88
C GLU A 46 25.32 4.48 -11.15
N ARG A 47 25.83 5.55 -10.52
CA ARG A 47 24.98 6.55 -9.85
C ARG A 47 24.04 7.25 -10.81
N ARG A 48 24.51 7.59 -12.01
CA ARG A 48 23.70 8.21 -13.05
C ARG A 48 22.60 7.26 -13.52
N LYS A 49 22.93 5.99 -13.75
CA LYS A 49 21.96 4.96 -14.13
C LYS A 49 20.90 4.79 -13.04
N LEU A 50 21.30 4.58 -11.78
CA LEU A 50 20.38 4.41 -10.66
C LEU A 50 19.54 5.65 -10.40
N ALA A 51 20.11 6.86 -10.46
CA ALA A 51 19.36 8.11 -10.30
C ALA A 51 18.32 8.30 -11.43
N HIS A 52 18.66 7.93 -12.66
CA HIS A 52 17.70 8.00 -13.77
C HIS A 52 16.54 7.03 -13.55
N LEU A 53 16.84 5.77 -13.24
CA LEU A 53 15.81 4.75 -12.99
C LEU A 53 14.96 5.07 -11.77
N TRP A 54 15.55 5.63 -10.72
CA TRP A 54 14.81 6.10 -9.55
C TRP A 54 13.83 7.22 -9.91
N TRP A 55 14.26 8.17 -10.73
CA TRP A 55 13.37 9.22 -11.22
C TRP A 55 12.22 8.63 -12.05
N GLU A 56 12.48 7.69 -12.96
CA GLU A 56 11.43 7.02 -13.74
C GLU A 56 10.43 6.29 -12.84
N ILE A 57 10.90 5.53 -11.84
CA ILE A 57 10.00 4.84 -10.88
C ILE A 57 9.09 5.84 -10.15
N LEU A 58 9.65 6.93 -9.63
CA LEU A 58 8.84 7.95 -8.95
C LEU A 58 7.82 8.58 -9.90
N TYR A 59 8.23 8.83 -11.13
CA TYR A 59 7.40 9.42 -12.15
C TYR A 59 6.23 8.49 -12.53
N ASP A 60 6.52 7.20 -12.77
CA ASP A 60 5.52 6.18 -13.08
C ASP A 60 4.55 5.97 -11.92
N GLU A 61 5.03 6.09 -10.67
CA GLU A 61 4.18 6.03 -9.46
C GLU A 61 3.32 7.28 -9.22
N GLY A 62 3.29 8.22 -10.16
CA GLY A 62 2.42 9.40 -10.14
C GLY A 62 3.05 10.65 -9.50
N LEU A 63 4.35 10.62 -9.15
CA LEU A 63 5.05 11.80 -8.64
C LEU A 63 5.47 12.74 -9.79
N MET A 64 4.50 13.52 -10.27
CA MET A 64 4.66 14.41 -11.42
C MET A 64 5.23 15.79 -11.05
N PRO A 65 5.67 16.59 -12.05
CA PRO A 65 6.22 17.92 -11.82
C PRO A 65 5.36 18.87 -10.97
N GLN A 66 4.04 18.75 -11.06
CA GLN A 66 3.10 19.54 -10.25
C GLN A 66 3.25 19.17 -8.75
N GLN A 67 3.36 17.89 -8.43
CA GLN A 67 3.48 17.36 -7.08
C GLN A 67 4.82 17.71 -6.45
N TYR A 68 5.90 17.87 -7.24
CA TYR A 68 7.16 18.39 -6.70
C TYR A 68 6.97 19.75 -6.02
N VAL A 69 6.10 20.60 -6.56
CA VAL A 69 5.79 21.92 -5.99
C VAL A 69 5.00 21.78 -4.69
N ASP A 70 4.03 20.88 -4.64
CA ASP A 70 3.20 20.60 -3.45
C ASP A 70 4.01 19.95 -2.32
N LEU A 71 5.02 19.14 -2.67
CA LEU A 71 5.93 18.54 -1.71
C LEU A 71 7.03 19.49 -1.27
N ARG A 72 7.40 20.49 -2.08
CA ARG A 72 8.50 21.42 -1.78
C ARG A 72 8.47 22.04 -0.39
N PRO A 73 7.33 22.44 0.22
CA PRO A 73 7.30 22.93 1.59
C PRO A 73 7.81 21.92 2.64
N LYS A 74 7.74 20.62 2.34
CA LYS A 74 8.31 19.54 3.16
C LYS A 74 9.83 19.39 2.94
N LEU A 75 10.34 19.88 1.81
CA LEU A 75 11.73 19.78 1.39
C LEU A 75 12.49 21.04 1.83
N LYS A 76 13.60 20.89 2.54
CA LYS A 76 14.37 22.03 3.09
C LYS A 76 15.33 22.65 2.05
N TRP A 77 14.85 22.91 0.84
CA TRP A 77 15.65 23.44 -0.29
C TRP A 77 15.38 24.92 -0.57
N ASP A 78 16.44 25.66 -0.90
CA ASP A 78 16.28 26.98 -1.50
C ASP A 78 15.66 26.88 -2.91
N LYS A 79 15.02 27.97 -3.35
CA LYS A 79 14.24 27.97 -4.60
C LYS A 79 15.09 27.69 -5.84
N SER A 80 16.30 28.27 -5.90
CA SER A 80 17.20 28.15 -7.03
C SER A 80 17.74 26.73 -7.17
N THR A 81 18.27 26.16 -6.10
CA THR A 81 18.85 24.82 -6.12
C THR A 81 17.76 23.77 -6.40
N PHE A 82 16.57 23.93 -5.82
CA PHE A 82 15.45 23.05 -6.15
C PHE A 82 15.10 23.09 -7.64
N ALA A 83 14.93 24.28 -8.21
CA ALA A 83 14.60 24.44 -9.63
C ALA A 83 15.72 23.90 -10.55
N GLU A 84 16.99 24.11 -10.20
CA GLU A 84 18.11 23.54 -10.96
C GLU A 84 18.09 22.01 -10.91
N SER A 85 17.92 21.40 -9.74
CA SER A 85 17.87 19.94 -9.59
C SER A 85 16.73 19.33 -10.41
N ILE A 86 15.54 19.92 -10.37
CA ILE A 86 14.36 19.48 -11.14
C ILE A 86 14.64 19.58 -12.66
N ASN A 87 15.22 20.69 -13.12
CA ASN A 87 15.58 20.88 -14.53
C ASN A 87 16.64 19.87 -15.01
N ASN A 88 17.48 19.37 -14.11
CA ASN A 88 18.50 18.39 -14.43
C ASN A 88 17.99 16.94 -14.43
N LEU A 89 16.80 16.64 -13.90
CA LEU A 89 16.24 15.27 -13.90
C LEU A 89 16.19 14.68 -15.32
N ARG A 90 15.68 15.45 -16.29
CA ARG A 90 15.64 15.03 -17.71
C ARG A 90 17.01 14.91 -18.37
N ARG A 91 18.06 15.43 -17.74
CA ARG A 91 19.43 15.46 -18.28
C ARG A 91 20.33 14.41 -17.63
N ILE A 92 19.84 13.67 -16.62
CA ILE A 92 20.61 12.68 -15.88
C ILE A 92 21.46 11.82 -16.82
N PRO A 93 20.93 11.19 -17.90
CA PRO A 93 21.71 10.27 -18.74
C PRO A 93 22.97 10.89 -19.38
N SER A 94 22.97 12.21 -19.60
CA SER A 94 24.07 12.95 -20.23
C SER A 94 24.94 13.73 -19.24
N LEU A 95 24.58 13.74 -17.95
CA LEU A 95 25.19 14.59 -16.95
C LEU A 95 26.52 13.99 -16.46
N THR A 96 27.59 14.80 -16.52
CA THR A 96 28.94 14.41 -16.08
C THR A 96 29.40 15.15 -14.83
N ASP A 97 28.70 16.20 -14.42
CA ASP A 97 29.02 16.96 -13.21
C ASP A 97 28.65 16.15 -11.96
N HIS A 98 29.67 15.69 -11.24
CA HIS A 98 29.51 14.88 -10.03
C HIS A 98 28.67 15.56 -8.95
N LYS A 99 28.82 16.88 -8.75
CA LYS A 99 28.07 17.59 -7.72
C LYS A 99 26.59 17.67 -8.07
N LYS A 100 26.28 17.83 -9.36
CA LYS A 100 24.89 17.83 -9.83
C LYS A 100 24.24 16.45 -9.70
N ILE A 101 24.99 15.37 -9.94
CA ILE A 101 24.52 14.01 -9.68
C ILE A 101 24.21 13.82 -8.18
N ASP A 102 25.11 14.22 -7.29
CA ASP A 102 24.86 14.14 -5.84
C ASP A 102 23.65 14.98 -5.40
N GLN A 103 23.46 16.17 -5.99
CA GLN A 103 22.27 17.00 -5.75
C GLN A 103 20.98 16.32 -6.22
N ILE A 104 20.98 15.67 -7.38
CA ILE A 104 19.83 14.92 -7.90
C ILE A 104 19.52 13.73 -7.01
N ILE A 105 20.52 12.94 -6.61
CA ILE A 105 20.33 11.80 -5.70
C ILE A 105 19.71 12.26 -4.39
N ARG A 106 20.19 13.38 -3.83
CA ARG A 106 19.61 13.97 -2.63
C ARG A 106 18.16 14.41 -2.84
N LEU A 107 17.84 15.04 -3.98
CA LEU A 107 16.48 15.43 -4.31
C LEU A 107 15.57 14.19 -4.38
N LEU A 108 15.98 13.13 -5.07
CA LEU A 108 15.20 11.89 -5.21
C LEU A 108 15.00 11.19 -3.86
N ASP A 109 16.01 11.21 -2.97
CA ASP A 109 15.90 10.71 -1.60
C ASP A 109 14.82 11.47 -0.81
N GLU A 110 14.89 12.80 -0.82
CA GLU A 110 13.93 13.63 -0.09
C GLU A 110 12.51 13.57 -0.71
N LEU A 111 12.40 13.44 -2.04
CA LEU A 111 11.12 13.21 -2.72
C LEU A 111 10.51 11.85 -2.35
N SER A 112 11.31 10.79 -2.31
CA SER A 112 10.83 9.46 -1.91
C SER A 112 10.33 9.46 -0.46
N ASN A 113 11.08 10.11 0.44
CA ASN A 113 10.66 10.31 1.84
C ASN A 113 9.38 11.15 2.00
N ALA A 114 9.06 11.99 1.02
CA ALA A 114 7.85 12.82 1.03
C ALA A 114 6.67 12.18 0.28
N TRP A 115 6.95 11.24 -0.62
CA TRP A 115 5.97 10.54 -1.44
C TRP A 115 5.40 9.31 -0.75
N TYR A 116 6.28 8.41 -0.29
CA TYR A 116 5.94 7.16 0.40
C TYR A 116 5.93 7.34 1.91
N VAL A 117 5.12 6.54 2.60
CA VAL A 117 4.89 6.65 4.05
C VAL A 117 6.15 6.33 4.85
N ASP A 118 6.81 5.21 4.55
CA ASP A 118 8.10 4.81 5.17
C ASP A 118 9.32 5.39 4.43
N GLY A 119 9.05 6.20 3.41
CA GLY A 119 10.04 6.86 2.58
C GLY A 119 10.86 5.95 1.66
N SER A 120 10.62 4.64 1.64
CA SER A 120 11.17 3.73 0.64
C SER A 120 10.31 3.66 -0.60
N LEU A 121 10.93 3.31 -1.74
CA LEU A 121 10.17 3.08 -2.96
C LEU A 121 9.14 1.98 -2.72
N LYS A 122 7.86 2.30 -2.98
CA LYS A 122 6.70 1.39 -2.84
C LYS A 122 6.41 0.92 -1.40
N ASN A 123 6.81 1.67 -0.36
CA ASN A 123 6.50 1.36 1.06
C ASN A 123 7.02 -0.01 1.56
N ARG A 124 8.30 -0.29 1.33
CA ARG A 124 8.95 -1.60 1.52
C ARG A 124 9.85 -1.73 2.74
N ARG A 125 9.95 -0.71 3.58
CA ARG A 125 10.74 -0.83 4.83
C ARG A 125 9.89 -1.51 5.88
N ILE A 126 9.53 -2.76 5.62
CA ILE A 126 8.60 -3.54 6.47
C ILE A 126 9.07 -3.60 7.92
N ASP A 127 10.38 -3.66 8.14
CA ASP A 127 11.01 -3.69 9.47
C ASP A 127 10.85 -2.39 10.26
N GLU A 128 10.46 -1.27 9.62
CA GLU A 128 10.16 0.00 10.30
C GLU A 128 8.71 0.07 10.82
N TRP A 129 7.86 -0.85 10.39
CA TRP A 129 6.45 -0.92 10.81
C TRP A 129 6.30 -1.69 12.12
N ILE A 130 5.36 -1.25 12.94
CA ILE A 130 4.97 -1.93 14.17
C ILE A 130 3.61 -2.60 13.95
N PHE A 131 3.59 -3.93 14.05
CA PHE A 131 2.42 -4.76 13.78
C PHE A 131 1.68 -5.16 15.04
N LEU A 132 0.38 -5.35 14.91
CA LEU A 132 -0.44 -5.94 15.97
C LEU A 132 -0.10 -7.42 16.16
N ASP A 133 -0.18 -7.89 17.41
CA ASP A 133 0.21 -9.24 17.79
C ASP A 133 -0.97 -10.06 18.30
N GLU A 134 -1.72 -9.54 19.27
CA GLU A 134 -2.83 -10.28 19.88
C GLU A 134 -3.96 -9.38 20.35
N VAL A 135 -5.14 -9.98 20.52
CA VAL A 135 -6.30 -9.38 21.17
C VAL A 135 -6.18 -9.57 22.67
N HIS A 136 -5.89 -8.48 23.40
CA HIS A 136 -5.81 -8.46 24.85
C HIS A 136 -7.19 -8.60 25.51
N SER A 137 -8.17 -7.85 25.01
CA SER A 137 -9.56 -7.88 25.47
C SER A 137 -10.51 -7.53 24.34
N PHE A 138 -11.79 -7.87 24.52
CA PHE A 138 -12.85 -7.41 23.63
C PHE A 138 -14.13 -7.08 24.41
N GLU A 139 -14.90 -6.14 23.87
CA GLU A 139 -16.21 -5.74 24.39
C GLU A 139 -17.26 -5.83 23.28
N VAL A 140 -18.38 -6.49 23.58
CA VAL A 140 -19.53 -6.56 22.68
C VAL A 140 -20.48 -5.41 22.99
N MET A 141 -20.68 -4.53 22.03
CA MET A 141 -21.58 -3.37 22.10
C MET A 141 -22.89 -3.67 21.32
N ASP A 142 -23.81 -2.70 21.24
CA ASP A 142 -25.10 -2.93 20.54
C ASP A 142 -24.90 -3.24 19.05
N ARG A 143 -24.03 -2.47 18.37
CA ARG A 143 -23.80 -2.55 16.91
C ARG A 143 -22.35 -2.75 16.50
N SER A 144 -21.48 -3.06 17.44
CA SER A 144 -20.07 -3.32 17.15
C SER A 144 -19.40 -4.21 18.19
N VAL A 145 -18.23 -4.74 17.85
CA VAL A 145 -17.29 -5.32 18.80
C VAL A 145 -16.06 -4.45 18.82
N LEU A 146 -15.60 -4.07 20.01
CA LEU A 146 -14.34 -3.36 20.20
C LEU A 146 -13.28 -4.35 20.67
N LEU A 147 -12.18 -4.45 19.93
CA LEU A 147 -10.99 -5.19 20.32
C LEU A 147 -9.94 -4.21 20.84
N THR A 148 -9.33 -4.54 21.97
CA THR A 148 -8.08 -3.89 22.42
C THR A 148 -6.94 -4.85 22.08
N CYS A 149 -6.06 -4.40 21.20
CA CYS A 149 -4.95 -5.18 20.68
C CYS A 149 -3.62 -4.63 21.16
N THR A 150 -2.66 -5.53 21.40
CA THR A 150 -1.27 -5.17 21.69
C THR A 150 -0.45 -5.22 20.41
N SER A 151 0.51 -4.32 20.31
CA SER A 151 1.51 -4.34 19.24
C SER A 151 2.71 -5.19 19.63
N LYS A 152 3.42 -5.76 18.65
CA LYS A 152 4.76 -6.30 18.87
C LYS A 152 5.70 -5.15 19.27
N GLY A 153 6.39 -5.29 20.39
CA GLY A 153 7.32 -4.25 20.91
C GLY A 153 6.60 -3.05 21.53
N ASP A 154 7.18 -1.85 21.41
CA ASP A 154 6.75 -0.64 22.12
C ASP A 154 5.62 0.15 21.41
N GLY A 155 4.81 -0.52 20.57
CA GLY A 155 3.79 0.13 19.73
C GLY A 155 2.54 0.64 20.46
N GLY A 156 2.37 0.29 21.74
CA GLY A 156 1.19 0.66 22.53
C GLY A 156 -0.05 -0.17 22.20
N GLU A 157 -1.19 0.29 22.72
CA GLU A 157 -2.51 -0.33 22.53
C GLU A 157 -3.22 0.25 21.30
N ALA A 158 -3.67 -0.64 20.42
CA ALA A 158 -4.54 -0.30 19.30
C ALA A 158 -5.98 -0.73 19.58
N TYR A 159 -6.93 0.02 19.04
CA TYR A 159 -8.34 -0.23 19.18
C TYR A 159 -8.91 -0.56 17.80
N ILE A 160 -9.50 -1.75 17.66
CA ILE A 160 -10.15 -2.21 16.44
C ILE A 160 -11.64 -2.34 16.70
N ARG A 161 -12.46 -1.56 16.00
CA ARG A 161 -13.91 -1.68 16.00
C ARG A 161 -14.36 -2.47 14.78
N LEU A 162 -15.10 -3.54 15.03
CA LEU A 162 -15.70 -4.43 14.03
C LEU A 162 -17.21 -4.22 14.01
N SER A 163 -17.79 -4.02 12.83
CA SER A 163 -19.23 -3.75 12.69
C SER A 163 -19.78 -4.22 11.35
N PHE A 164 -21.10 -4.23 11.24
CA PHE A 164 -21.83 -4.58 10.02
C PHE A 164 -22.78 -3.45 9.62
N PRO A 165 -22.37 -2.52 8.73
CA PRO A 165 -23.28 -1.49 8.20
C PRO A 165 -24.53 -2.11 7.55
N PHE A 166 -24.36 -3.23 6.85
CA PHE A 166 -25.40 -4.05 6.22
C PHE A 166 -25.09 -5.54 6.45
N PRO A 167 -26.05 -6.47 6.25
CA PRO A 167 -25.82 -7.89 6.49
C PRO A 167 -24.70 -8.52 5.64
N ASP A 168 -24.44 -7.98 4.45
CA ASP A 168 -23.40 -8.38 3.51
C ASP A 168 -22.11 -7.57 3.63
N THR A 169 -22.08 -6.55 4.50
CA THR A 169 -21.00 -5.57 4.56
C THR A 169 -20.32 -5.63 5.91
N PHE A 170 -19.04 -5.98 5.93
CA PHE A 170 -18.18 -5.87 7.09
C PHE A 170 -17.43 -4.53 7.06
N ARG A 171 -17.22 -3.92 8.22
CA ARG A 171 -16.36 -2.74 8.39
C ARG A 171 -15.38 -2.95 9.52
N LEU A 172 -14.11 -2.65 9.25
CA LEU A 172 -13.04 -2.56 10.23
C LEU A 172 -12.61 -1.11 10.39
N GLN A 173 -12.49 -0.67 11.64
CA GLN A 173 -11.99 0.63 12.03
C GLN A 173 -10.86 0.45 13.04
N MET A 174 -9.63 0.83 12.70
CA MET A 174 -8.46 0.73 13.56
C MET A 174 -7.85 2.11 13.82
N ASN A 175 -7.54 2.37 15.09
CA ASN A 175 -6.86 3.59 15.53
C ASN A 175 -5.98 3.31 16.75
N ILE A 176 -5.01 4.19 17.01
CA ILE A 176 -4.24 4.15 18.25
C ILE A 176 -4.79 5.16 19.27
N ASN A 177 -4.67 4.84 20.55
CA ASN A 177 -4.87 5.76 21.70
C ASN A 177 -6.28 6.32 21.86
N SER A 178 -7.23 5.99 20.99
CA SER A 178 -8.64 6.38 21.13
C SER A 178 -9.55 5.53 20.25
N GLU A 179 -10.72 5.23 20.79
CA GLU A 179 -11.78 4.58 20.03
C GLU A 179 -12.29 5.47 18.89
N LEU A 180 -12.54 4.85 17.74
CA LEU A 180 -13.24 5.49 16.65
C LEU A 180 -14.75 5.53 16.96
N ARG A 181 -15.42 6.59 16.49
CA ARG A 181 -16.85 6.81 16.71
C ARG A 181 -17.64 5.61 16.19
N GLU A 182 -18.59 5.16 17.00
CA GLU A 182 -19.61 4.20 16.58
C GLU A 182 -20.48 4.84 15.50
N GLU A 183 -20.62 4.12 14.39
CA GLU A 183 -21.59 4.42 13.34
C GLU A 183 -22.59 3.26 13.30
N GLY A 184 -23.81 3.54 12.83
CA GLY A 184 -24.91 2.56 12.87
C GLY A 184 -24.61 1.26 12.12
N GLY A 185 -25.45 0.25 12.33
CA GLY A 185 -25.31 -1.04 11.66
C GLY A 185 -26.46 -1.99 11.99
N VAL A 186 -26.41 -3.18 11.41
CA VAL A 186 -27.36 -4.26 11.68
C VAL A 186 -26.96 -5.05 12.94
N GLY A 187 -27.90 -5.83 13.48
CA GLY A 187 -27.61 -6.72 14.59
C GLY A 187 -26.87 -7.97 14.09
N PHE A 188 -26.00 -8.53 14.92
CA PHE A 188 -25.21 -9.72 14.62
C PHE A 188 -25.11 -10.60 15.87
N LYS A 189 -24.63 -11.84 15.67
CA LYS A 189 -24.37 -12.77 16.78
C LYS A 189 -22.87 -12.82 17.06
N VAL A 190 -22.51 -12.89 18.34
CA VAL A 190 -21.13 -13.10 18.78
C VAL A 190 -21.02 -14.43 19.51
N LYS A 191 -19.97 -15.20 19.19
CA LYS A 191 -19.59 -16.42 19.91
C LYS A 191 -18.08 -16.46 20.07
N GLU A 192 -17.59 -16.83 21.25
CA GLU A 192 -16.17 -17.13 21.45
C GLU A 192 -15.99 -18.64 21.65
N THR A 193 -15.02 -19.23 20.95
CA THR A 193 -14.63 -20.63 21.12
C THR A 193 -13.17 -20.82 20.75
N GLU A 194 -12.43 -21.59 21.56
CA GLU A 194 -11.04 -21.98 21.26
C GLU A 194 -10.11 -20.80 20.91
N GLY A 195 -10.26 -19.66 21.61
CA GLY A 195 -9.42 -18.48 21.37
C GLY A 195 -9.75 -17.71 20.09
N THR A 196 -10.92 -17.97 19.49
CA THR A 196 -11.44 -17.28 18.30
C THR A 196 -12.80 -16.66 18.60
N ILE A 197 -13.00 -15.41 18.19
CA ILE A 197 -14.25 -14.67 18.29
C ILE A 197 -14.93 -14.71 16.92
N TYR A 198 -16.18 -15.14 16.88
CA TYR A 198 -16.99 -15.23 15.68
C TYR A 198 -18.08 -14.17 15.73
N LEU A 199 -18.12 -13.30 14.74
CA LEU A 199 -19.21 -12.36 14.52
C LEU A 199 -19.98 -12.80 13.27
N SER A 200 -21.30 -12.87 13.33
CA SER A 200 -22.09 -13.38 12.19
C SER A 200 -23.39 -12.63 11.96
N THR A 201 -23.64 -12.35 10.69
CA THR A 201 -24.95 -11.99 10.14
C THR A 201 -25.56 -13.22 9.47
N GLU A 202 -26.64 -13.05 8.72
CA GLU A 202 -27.20 -14.08 7.85
C GLU A 202 -26.39 -14.35 6.56
N LEU A 203 -25.49 -13.43 6.16
CA LEU A 203 -24.70 -13.55 4.92
C LEU A 203 -23.20 -13.74 5.15
N ILE A 204 -22.63 -13.19 6.22
CA ILE A 204 -21.18 -13.23 6.46
C ILE A 204 -20.83 -13.63 7.89
N VAL A 205 -19.66 -14.24 8.03
CA VAL A 205 -19.04 -14.65 9.28
C VAL A 205 -17.63 -14.08 9.31
N VAL A 206 -17.31 -13.34 10.37
CA VAL A 206 -15.98 -12.81 10.65
C VAL A 206 -15.36 -13.65 11.77
N GLU A 207 -14.20 -14.21 11.53
CA GLU A 207 -13.44 -15.03 12.47
C GLU A 207 -12.21 -14.24 12.92
N VAL A 208 -12.15 -13.92 14.22
CA VAL A 208 -11.04 -13.20 14.84
C VAL A 208 -10.27 -14.16 15.73
N ARG A 209 -9.14 -14.69 15.23
CA ARG A 209 -8.19 -15.44 16.06
C ARG A 209 -7.48 -14.44 16.98
N LYS A 210 -7.41 -14.74 18.27
CA LYS A 210 -6.89 -13.78 19.26
C LYS A 210 -5.37 -13.71 19.32
N SER A 211 -4.67 -14.83 19.14
CA SER A 211 -3.20 -14.90 19.27
C SER A 211 -2.61 -16.01 18.38
N PRO A 212 -1.80 -15.68 17.37
CA PRO A 212 -1.63 -14.33 16.83
C PRO A 212 -2.96 -13.77 16.30
N LEU A 213 -3.12 -12.45 16.35
CA LEU A 213 -4.26 -11.73 15.80
C LEU A 213 -4.39 -12.06 14.31
N HIS A 214 -5.58 -12.47 13.90
CA HIS A 214 -5.90 -12.75 12.50
C HIS A 214 -7.40 -12.57 12.29
N ILE A 215 -7.79 -11.85 11.25
CA ILE A 215 -9.19 -11.58 10.91
C ILE A 215 -9.50 -12.16 9.53
N ASP A 216 -10.38 -13.15 9.50
CA ASP A 216 -10.90 -13.75 8.28
C ASP A 216 -12.37 -13.44 8.09
N ILE A 217 -12.78 -13.30 6.83
CA ILE A 217 -14.17 -13.04 6.44
C ILE A 217 -14.60 -14.17 5.51
N LYS A 218 -15.71 -14.81 5.87
CA LYS A 218 -16.31 -15.91 5.11
C LYS A 218 -17.79 -15.62 4.86
N SER A 219 -18.34 -16.21 3.81
CA SER A 219 -19.79 -16.25 3.65
C SER A 219 -20.43 -17.15 4.71
N SER A 220 -21.73 -17.03 4.93
CA SER A 220 -22.48 -17.90 5.84
C SER A 220 -22.51 -19.37 5.37
N SER A 221 -22.15 -19.64 4.12
CA SER A 221 -21.94 -20.99 3.59
C SER A 221 -20.51 -21.55 3.80
N GLY A 222 -19.58 -20.71 4.29
CA GLY A 222 -18.19 -21.09 4.58
C GLY A 222 -17.20 -20.85 3.45
N GLU A 223 -17.62 -20.19 2.36
CA GLU A 223 -16.71 -19.72 1.31
C GLU A 223 -15.83 -18.58 1.86
N GLU A 224 -14.53 -18.62 1.57
CA GLU A 224 -13.61 -17.57 1.97
C GLU A 224 -13.78 -16.33 1.08
N ILE A 225 -14.07 -15.19 1.70
CA ILE A 225 -14.22 -13.90 1.02
C ILE A 225 -12.86 -13.18 1.03
N LEU A 226 -12.32 -12.96 2.22
CA LEU A 226 -11.05 -12.26 2.43
C LEU A 226 -10.37 -12.85 3.67
N SER A 227 -9.09 -13.18 3.55
CA SER A 227 -8.29 -13.71 4.65
C SER A 227 -7.08 -12.82 4.86
N GLU A 228 -6.86 -12.34 6.10
CA GLU A 228 -5.63 -11.63 6.44
C GLU A 228 -4.40 -12.50 6.14
N ALA A 229 -3.26 -11.87 5.90
CA ALA A 229 -2.01 -12.59 5.78
C ALA A 229 -1.51 -13.03 7.18
N GLU A 230 -0.75 -14.13 7.24
CA GLU A 230 -0.22 -14.65 8.51
C GLU A 230 0.82 -13.73 9.16
N ASP A 231 1.43 -12.83 8.39
CA ASP A 231 2.42 -11.86 8.83
C ASP A 231 2.21 -10.50 8.18
N HIS A 232 2.71 -9.45 8.84
CA HIS A 232 2.76 -8.09 8.32
C HIS A 232 1.40 -7.48 7.88
N SER A 233 0.30 -7.91 8.50
CA SER A 233 -1.06 -7.43 8.24
C SER A 233 -1.30 -6.07 8.91
N LEU A 234 -2.17 -5.99 9.91
CA LEU A 234 -2.48 -4.74 10.63
C LEU A 234 -1.25 -4.14 11.30
N GLY A 235 -0.89 -2.91 10.89
CA GLY A 235 0.28 -2.23 11.44
C GLY A 235 0.27 -0.72 11.29
N PHE A 236 1.16 -0.09 12.04
CA PHE A 236 1.35 1.36 12.10
C PHE A 236 2.81 1.73 11.84
N LEU A 237 3.03 2.84 11.15
CA LEU A 237 4.34 3.47 11.04
C LEU A 237 4.42 4.67 11.98
N TYR A 238 5.42 4.69 12.86
CA TYR A 238 5.68 5.82 13.76
C TYR A 238 6.88 6.64 13.29
N ILE A 239 6.69 7.94 13.15
CA ILE A 239 7.78 8.89 12.94
C ILE A 239 7.70 9.97 14.01
N ASN A 240 8.75 10.09 14.82
CA ASN A 240 8.82 11.07 15.92
C ASN A 240 7.63 10.99 16.90
N GLY A 241 7.19 9.76 17.22
CA GLY A 241 6.08 9.52 18.16
C GLY A 241 4.68 9.80 17.60
N LYS A 242 4.55 10.00 16.27
CA LYS A 242 3.26 10.17 15.59
C LYS A 242 3.04 9.03 14.60
N VAL A 243 1.80 8.56 14.49
CA VAL A 243 1.40 7.67 13.40
C VAL A 243 1.42 8.45 12.10
N MET A 244 2.21 7.98 11.15
CA MET A 244 2.32 8.55 9.81
C MET A 244 1.68 7.68 8.73
N GLY A 245 1.45 6.41 9.02
CA GLY A 245 0.71 5.53 8.15
C GLY A 245 0.16 4.32 8.87
N VAL A 246 -0.80 3.70 8.20
CA VAL A 246 -1.42 2.43 8.57
C VAL A 246 -1.35 1.47 7.40
N ARG A 247 -1.36 0.18 7.69
CA ARG A 247 -1.38 -0.87 6.68
C ARG A 247 -2.21 -2.06 7.10
N ASP A 248 -2.58 -2.87 6.11
CA ASP A 248 -3.10 -4.21 6.27
C ASP A 248 -2.65 -5.08 5.09
N SER A 249 -2.63 -6.39 5.26
CA SER A 249 -2.21 -7.35 4.23
C SER A 249 -3.10 -8.59 4.28
N PHE A 250 -3.39 -9.13 3.11
CA PHE A 250 -4.31 -10.23 2.90
C PHE A 250 -3.68 -11.28 1.98
N ASN A 251 -4.10 -12.53 2.13
CA ASN A 251 -3.80 -13.57 1.16
C ASN A 251 -4.52 -13.26 -0.16
N GLN A 252 -3.82 -13.46 -1.28
CA GLN A 252 -4.36 -13.28 -2.62
C GLN A 252 -4.32 -14.60 -3.37
N ASP A 253 -5.47 -15.02 -3.91
CA ASP A 253 -5.54 -16.27 -4.66
C ASP A 253 -4.91 -16.13 -6.04
N ARG A 254 -4.30 -17.22 -6.51
CA ARG A 254 -3.64 -17.26 -7.82
C ARG A 254 -4.57 -16.92 -8.98
N ASP A 255 -5.88 -17.12 -8.84
CA ASP A 255 -6.89 -16.86 -9.87
C ASP A 255 -7.79 -15.65 -9.52
N GLU A 256 -7.45 -14.89 -8.47
CA GLU A 256 -8.19 -13.68 -8.08
C GLU A 256 -7.76 -12.47 -8.92
N HIS A 257 -8.73 -11.73 -9.45
CA HIS A 257 -8.53 -10.55 -10.27
C HIS A 257 -9.17 -9.33 -9.62
N PHE A 258 -8.64 -8.14 -9.90
CA PHE A 258 -9.05 -6.90 -9.23
C PHE A 258 -9.40 -5.80 -10.23
N TYR A 259 -10.60 -5.23 -10.09
CA TYR A 259 -11.16 -4.25 -11.02
C TYR A 259 -11.62 -2.98 -10.31
N GLY A 260 -11.66 -1.86 -11.05
CA GLY A 260 -12.19 -0.59 -10.55
C GLY A 260 -11.10 0.43 -10.26
N PHE A 261 -10.92 0.79 -9.00
CA PHE A 261 -10.04 1.87 -8.54
C PHE A 261 -10.35 3.25 -9.13
N GLY A 262 -11.60 3.45 -9.56
CA GLY A 262 -12.06 4.66 -10.26
C GLY A 262 -11.79 4.62 -11.75
N GLU A 263 -11.34 5.73 -12.32
CA GLU A 263 -10.93 5.81 -13.73
C GLU A 263 -9.48 5.33 -13.86
N ARG A 264 -9.22 4.32 -14.70
CA ARG A 264 -7.88 3.77 -14.97
C ARG A 264 -7.66 3.64 -16.48
N PHE A 265 -6.50 4.08 -16.96
CA PHE A 265 -6.14 4.13 -18.39
C PHE A 265 -5.08 3.11 -18.79
N ASP A 266 -4.48 2.45 -17.80
CA ASP A 266 -3.44 1.45 -17.93
C ASP A 266 -4.06 0.06 -18.18
N HIS A 267 -4.74 -0.49 -17.18
CA HIS A 267 -5.27 -1.83 -17.19
C HIS A 267 -6.66 -1.91 -16.54
N LEU A 268 -7.50 -2.80 -17.09
CA LEU A 268 -8.77 -3.13 -16.47
C LEU A 268 -8.54 -4.03 -15.24
N ASP A 269 -7.79 -5.12 -15.43
CA ASP A 269 -7.36 -6.01 -14.36
C ASP A 269 -6.04 -5.52 -13.76
N GLN A 270 -6.08 -5.19 -12.48
CA GLN A 270 -4.97 -4.62 -11.72
C GLN A 270 -4.15 -5.68 -10.97
N LYS A 271 -4.44 -6.97 -11.14
CA LYS A 271 -3.63 -8.04 -10.57
C LYS A 271 -2.15 -7.94 -10.96
N GLY A 272 -1.27 -8.18 -10.00
CA GLY A 272 0.18 -8.15 -10.16
C GLY A 272 0.78 -6.74 -10.24
N ARG A 273 0.02 -5.72 -9.83
CA ARG A 273 0.40 -4.30 -9.94
C ARG A 273 0.20 -3.58 -8.62
N SER A 274 0.93 -2.48 -8.43
CA SER A 274 0.58 -1.46 -7.46
C SER A 274 -0.55 -0.58 -8.02
N VAL A 275 -1.33 0.07 -7.17
CA VAL A 275 -2.29 1.10 -7.56
C VAL A 275 -2.22 2.23 -6.55
N THR A 276 -1.77 3.40 -7.02
CA THR A 276 -1.77 4.62 -6.20
C THR A 276 -3.12 5.34 -6.32
N ILE A 277 -3.70 5.72 -5.17
CA ILE A 277 -4.89 6.57 -5.08
C ILE A 277 -4.44 8.00 -4.80
N TYR A 278 -4.30 8.77 -5.88
CA TYR A 278 -3.92 10.17 -5.79
C TYR A 278 -4.34 10.94 -7.06
N VAL A 279 -5.20 11.96 -6.89
CA VAL A 279 -5.67 12.78 -8.03
C VAL A 279 -4.48 13.45 -8.68
N THR A 280 -4.32 13.25 -9.99
CA THR A 280 -3.21 13.82 -10.76
C THR A 280 -3.74 14.49 -12.01
N ASP A 281 -3.28 15.72 -12.28
CA ASP A 281 -3.57 16.38 -13.55
C ASP A 281 -2.71 15.76 -14.67
N ALA A 282 -3.36 14.96 -15.50
CA ALA A 282 -2.74 14.01 -16.43
C ALA A 282 -2.67 14.49 -17.89
N TYR A 283 -2.77 15.79 -18.16
CA TYR A 283 -3.09 16.35 -19.49
C TYR A 283 -2.30 15.76 -20.68
N VAL A 284 -1.00 15.48 -20.53
CA VAL A 284 -0.15 14.94 -21.62
C VAL A 284 -0.06 13.41 -21.60
N GLN A 285 -0.32 12.78 -20.45
CA GLN A 285 0.12 11.41 -20.16
C GLN A 285 -1.01 10.38 -20.21
N ASN A 286 -2.27 10.80 -20.26
CA ASN A 286 -3.36 9.94 -20.72
C ASN A 286 -3.09 9.33 -22.12
N TYR A 287 -2.18 9.93 -22.89
CA TYR A 287 -1.74 9.43 -24.21
C TYR A 287 -0.52 8.50 -24.14
N GLU A 288 0.19 8.44 -23.01
CA GLU A 288 1.39 7.59 -22.84
C GLU A 288 1.08 6.26 -22.15
N HIS A 289 -0.19 6.00 -21.75
CA HIS A 289 -0.61 4.80 -21.02
C HIS A 289 0.30 4.49 -19.81
N ARG A 290 0.73 5.54 -19.10
CA ARG A 290 1.55 5.41 -17.89
C ARG A 290 0.67 4.90 -16.75
N ASP A 291 1.22 3.96 -15.99
CA ASP A 291 0.52 3.35 -14.87
C ASP A 291 0.15 4.40 -13.80
N HIS A 292 -0.94 4.17 -13.06
CA HIS A 292 -1.33 4.91 -11.85
C HIS A 292 -1.77 6.40 -11.98
N VAL A 293 -1.74 7.01 -13.18
CA VAL A 293 -2.13 8.41 -13.38
C VAL A 293 -3.59 8.54 -13.79
N THR A 294 -4.39 9.25 -13.00
CA THR A 294 -5.82 9.47 -13.29
C THR A 294 -6.40 10.71 -12.60
N TYR A 295 -7.46 11.26 -13.17
CA TYR A 295 -8.22 12.37 -12.59
C TYR A 295 -9.21 11.91 -11.51
N ILE A 296 -9.67 10.66 -11.57
CA ILE A 296 -10.72 10.13 -10.68
C ILE A 296 -10.26 8.79 -10.07
N PRO A 297 -9.16 8.75 -9.30
CA PRO A 297 -8.81 7.55 -8.55
C PRO A 297 -9.78 7.37 -7.39
N LEU A 298 -10.31 6.17 -7.21
CA LEU A 298 -11.14 5.80 -6.08
C LEU A 298 -10.49 4.66 -5.30
N PRO A 299 -10.46 4.70 -3.95
CA PRO A 299 -9.93 3.62 -3.11
C PRO A 299 -10.96 2.48 -2.98
N PHE A 300 -11.53 2.04 -4.10
CA PHE A 300 -12.54 0.98 -4.18
C PHE A 300 -12.22 0.02 -5.32
N PHE A 301 -12.24 -1.27 -5.06
CA PHE A 301 -12.13 -2.30 -6.09
C PHE A 301 -13.15 -3.41 -5.90
N ILE A 302 -13.38 -4.17 -6.98
CA ILE A 302 -14.15 -5.41 -7.00
C ILE A 302 -13.17 -6.54 -7.27
N SER A 303 -13.21 -7.58 -6.43
CA SER A 303 -12.49 -8.82 -6.62
C SER A 303 -13.36 -9.83 -7.34
N SER A 304 -12.77 -10.60 -8.26
CA SER A 304 -13.44 -11.70 -8.94
C SER A 304 -13.88 -12.84 -8.00
N LYS A 305 -13.52 -12.80 -6.71
CA LYS A 305 -14.07 -13.66 -5.63
C LYS A 305 -15.46 -13.20 -5.16
N GLY A 306 -16.07 -12.20 -5.79
CA GLY A 306 -17.43 -11.74 -5.47
C GLY A 306 -17.49 -10.84 -4.23
N TYR A 307 -16.49 -9.97 -4.05
CA TYR A 307 -16.52 -8.94 -3.01
C TYR A 307 -15.94 -7.61 -3.49
N GLY A 308 -16.49 -6.52 -2.95
CA GLY A 308 -15.91 -5.19 -3.07
C GLY A 308 -15.09 -4.83 -1.84
N PHE A 309 -13.99 -4.10 -2.02
CA PHE A 309 -13.18 -3.54 -0.94
C PHE A 309 -13.13 -2.04 -1.08
N PHE A 310 -13.58 -1.30 -0.05
CA PHE A 310 -13.53 0.16 -0.01
C PHE A 310 -12.69 0.63 1.18
N LEU A 311 -11.60 1.35 0.91
CA LEU A 311 -10.82 2.02 1.94
C LEU A 311 -11.30 3.46 2.12
N ASN A 312 -11.92 3.74 3.26
CA ASN A 312 -12.46 5.05 3.62
C ASN A 312 -11.37 6.01 4.09
N SER A 313 -10.57 6.48 3.14
CA SER A 313 -9.50 7.46 3.35
C SER A 313 -9.52 8.53 2.26
N CYS A 314 -9.27 9.78 2.65
CA CYS A 314 -8.98 10.88 1.72
C CYS A 314 -7.48 11.17 1.59
N HIS A 315 -6.65 10.42 2.32
CA HIS A 315 -5.20 10.49 2.20
C HIS A 315 -4.72 9.70 0.98
N ARG A 316 -3.45 9.90 0.63
CA ARG A 316 -2.82 9.07 -0.40
C ARG A 316 -2.73 7.63 0.09
N THR A 317 -3.12 6.69 -0.75
CA THR A 317 -3.06 5.26 -0.45
C THR A 317 -2.46 4.48 -1.60
N TRP A 318 -1.91 3.31 -1.27
CA TRP A 318 -1.28 2.38 -2.20
C TRP A 318 -1.89 1.00 -1.96
N PHE A 319 -2.28 0.35 -3.05
CA PHE A 319 -2.72 -1.04 -3.07
C PHE A 319 -1.67 -1.84 -3.84
N ASP A 320 -0.98 -2.77 -3.20
CA ASP A 320 -0.13 -3.74 -3.89
C ASP A 320 -0.98 -5.01 -4.10
N LEU A 321 -1.30 -5.35 -5.34
CA LEU A 321 -2.17 -6.46 -5.72
C LEU A 321 -1.34 -7.64 -6.25
N GLY A 322 -0.23 -7.90 -5.58
CA GLY A 322 0.72 -8.95 -5.88
C GLY A 322 1.82 -8.55 -6.86
N GLU A 323 2.18 -7.27 -6.88
CA GLU A 323 3.38 -6.80 -7.55
C GLU A 323 4.62 -7.31 -6.80
N GLU A 324 4.67 -7.10 -5.48
CA GLU A 324 5.78 -7.55 -4.63
C GLU A 324 5.77 -9.07 -4.39
N ASP A 325 4.63 -9.60 -3.94
CA ASP A 325 4.41 -11.02 -3.70
C ASP A 325 3.09 -11.43 -4.36
N PRO A 326 3.10 -12.31 -5.38
CA PRO A 326 1.89 -12.66 -6.14
C PRO A 326 0.80 -13.34 -5.30
N ASN A 327 1.11 -13.79 -4.07
CA ASN A 327 0.15 -14.39 -3.14
C ASN A 327 -0.35 -13.40 -2.08
N ARG A 328 -0.06 -12.11 -2.23
CA ARG A 328 -0.42 -11.08 -1.26
C ARG A 328 -1.07 -9.87 -1.92
N PHE A 329 -2.14 -9.42 -1.29
CA PHE A 329 -2.72 -8.10 -1.47
C PHE A 329 -2.37 -7.26 -0.24
N SER A 330 -1.85 -6.05 -0.39
CA SER A 330 -1.54 -5.15 0.74
C SER A 330 -2.07 -3.74 0.50
N ILE A 331 -2.48 -3.09 1.58
CA ILE A 331 -2.82 -1.67 1.58
C ILE A 331 -1.87 -0.89 2.46
N VAL A 332 -1.48 0.29 2.00
CA VAL A 332 -0.78 1.29 2.80
C VAL A 332 -1.52 2.61 2.64
N SER A 333 -1.80 3.29 3.75
CA SER A 333 -2.45 4.60 3.77
C SER A 333 -1.59 5.59 4.54
N ALA A 334 -1.38 6.77 3.96
CA ALA A 334 -0.75 7.92 4.64
C ALA A 334 -1.74 8.60 5.61
N ASP A 335 -2.43 7.80 6.42
CA ASP A 335 -3.42 8.21 7.41
C ASP A 335 -2.97 7.69 8.79
N SER A 336 -3.50 8.31 9.84
CA SER A 336 -3.33 7.88 11.24
C SER A 336 -4.27 6.76 11.66
N LYS A 337 -5.29 6.46 10.85
CA LYS A 337 -6.32 5.45 11.12
C LYS A 337 -6.57 4.60 9.88
N LEU A 338 -7.00 3.37 10.10
CA LEU A 338 -7.49 2.49 9.04
C LEU A 338 -9.01 2.35 9.17
N ASP A 339 -9.73 2.50 8.07
CA ASP A 339 -11.19 2.36 8.03
C ASP A 339 -11.55 1.77 6.67
N TYR A 340 -11.90 0.49 6.62
CA TYR A 340 -12.26 -0.16 5.36
C TYR A 340 -13.53 -0.99 5.49
N TYR A 341 -14.13 -1.25 4.33
CA TYR A 341 -15.34 -2.03 4.16
C TYR A 341 -15.06 -3.18 3.20
N VAL A 342 -15.58 -4.35 3.54
CA VAL A 342 -15.64 -5.52 2.67
C VAL A 342 -17.11 -5.80 2.40
N ILE A 343 -17.51 -5.73 1.14
CA ILE A 343 -18.90 -5.79 0.69
C ILE A 343 -19.07 -7.10 -0.08
N TYR A 344 -19.69 -8.10 0.54
CA TYR A 344 -19.91 -9.40 -0.10
C TYR A 344 -21.02 -9.31 -1.14
N SER A 345 -20.74 -9.72 -2.37
CA SER A 345 -21.71 -9.69 -3.47
C SER A 345 -21.48 -10.88 -4.41
N PRO A 346 -21.91 -12.10 -4.03
CA PRO A 346 -21.63 -13.31 -4.79
C PRO A 346 -22.28 -13.34 -6.18
N GLU A 347 -23.26 -12.46 -6.46
CA GLU A 347 -23.96 -12.40 -7.74
C GLU A 347 -23.30 -11.46 -8.77
N ASP A 348 -22.34 -10.62 -8.35
CA ASP A 348 -21.61 -9.67 -9.22
C ASP A 348 -20.08 -9.85 -9.07
N PRO A 349 -19.42 -10.61 -9.97
CA PRO A 349 -17.95 -10.75 -10.00
C PRO A 349 -17.20 -9.59 -10.68
#